data_AF-A0A7X8V4H1-F1
#
_entry.id   AF-A0A7X8V4H1-F1
#
_cell.length_a   1.000
_cell.length_b   1.000
_cell.length_c   1.000
_cell.angle_alpha   90.00
_cell.angle_beta   90.00
_cell.angle_gamma   90.00
#
_symmetry.space_group_name_H-M   'P 1'
#
loop_
_entity.id
_entity.type
_entity.pdbx_description
1 polymer ?
#
loop_
_entity_poly.entity_id
_entity_poly.type
_entity_poly.pdbx_seq_one_letter_code
_entity_poly.pdbx_strand_id
1 'polypeptide(L)'
;MRTLPVGQYIPGRSFLHQLDARAKLPCLFLLMATVIGASSPWGYALVLAVLALLVLVSRLPLRAAVAPLRGLFWFLLVVFLMNALFFGGEEVLASWWIFRLSQEGIRQGFRVVSNLLLILILGNLLAMTTLPTQVTAALASLIKPLKFIGVPTEDVAMIISIALQFIPTFLEETELIRMAQIVRGARFESKKLLERAASFIPLVVPVFI
;
A
#
# COMPACT_ATOMS: atom_id res chain seq x y z
N MET A 1 -13.10 20.53 -8.97
CA MET A 1 -13.36 19.49 -7.94
C MET A 1 -12.11 18.64 -7.83
N ARG A 2 -11.30 18.82 -6.78
CA ARG A 2 -10.10 17.99 -6.57
C ARG A 2 -10.58 16.60 -6.18
N THR A 3 -10.53 15.65 -7.11
CA THR A 3 -10.70 14.23 -6.78
C THR A 3 -9.63 13.88 -5.76
N LEU A 4 -10.04 13.58 -4.52
CA LEU A 4 -9.15 13.07 -3.50
C LEU A 4 -8.37 11.90 -4.11
N PRO A 5 -7.03 11.95 -4.18
CA PRO A 5 -6.23 10.85 -4.69
C PRO A 5 -6.58 9.56 -3.95
N VAL A 6 -6.82 8.49 -4.71
CA VAL A 6 -7.09 7.16 -4.17
C VAL A 6 -5.95 6.77 -3.21
N GLY A 7 -6.29 6.32 -1.99
CA GLY A 7 -5.31 5.92 -0.97
C GLY A 7 -4.90 7.00 0.04
N GLN A 8 -5.60 8.14 0.11
CA GLN A 8 -5.40 9.13 1.17
C GLN A 8 -6.29 8.88 2.39
N TYR A 9 -5.78 9.25 3.56
CA TYR A 9 -6.52 9.23 4.82
C TYR A 9 -7.82 10.02 4.71
N ILE A 10 -8.94 9.38 5.05
CA ILE A 10 -10.24 10.03 5.08
C ILE A 10 -10.56 10.34 6.55
N PRO A 11 -10.76 11.62 6.93
CA PRO A 11 -11.10 11.95 8.30
C PRO A 11 -12.48 11.34 8.65
N GLY A 12 -12.49 10.38 9.57
CA GLY A 12 -13.67 9.67 10.02
C GLY A 12 -13.65 9.47 11.54
N ARG A 13 -14.84 9.39 12.16
CA ARG A 13 -14.99 9.22 13.62
C ARG A 13 -15.29 7.77 14.03
N SER A 14 -14.99 6.77 13.19
CA SER A 14 -15.34 5.39 13.51
C SER A 14 -14.35 4.74 14.48
N PHE A 15 -14.77 3.65 15.13
CA PHE A 15 -13.96 2.94 16.12
C PHE A 15 -12.60 2.51 15.56
N LEU A 16 -12.56 2.14 14.27
CA LEU A 16 -11.32 1.79 13.59
C LEU A 16 -10.38 2.99 13.41
N HIS A 17 -10.87 4.22 13.28
CA HIS A 17 -10.01 5.43 13.17
C HIS A 17 -9.41 5.83 14.51
N GLN A 18 -10.05 5.47 15.62
CA GLN A 18 -9.60 5.80 16.97
C GLN A 18 -8.66 4.73 17.55
N LEU A 19 -8.62 3.53 16.95
CA LEU A 19 -7.73 2.46 17.38
C LEU A 19 -6.27 2.81 17.11
N ASP A 20 -5.40 2.56 18.10
CA ASP A 20 -3.96 2.79 17.97
C ASP A 20 -3.36 2.02 16.79
N ALA A 21 -2.60 2.74 15.94
CA ALA A 21 -1.93 2.16 14.78
C ALA A 21 -0.97 1.02 15.15
N ARG A 22 -0.43 1.03 16.39
CA ARG A 22 0.45 0.00 16.96
C ARG A 22 -0.17 -1.38 17.03
N ALA A 23 -1.48 -1.47 17.32
CA ALA A 23 -2.21 -2.73 17.33
C ALA A 23 -2.82 -3.04 15.96
N LYS A 24 -3.25 -1.99 15.25
CA LYS A 24 -3.87 -2.14 13.93
C LYS A 24 -2.91 -2.73 12.88
N LEU A 25 -1.67 -2.26 12.82
CA LEU A 25 -0.67 -2.75 11.86
C LEU A 25 -0.39 -4.26 11.99
N PRO A 26 0.03 -4.79 13.16
CA PRO A 26 0.31 -6.22 13.29
C PRO A 26 -0.94 -7.08 13.10
N CYS A 27 -2.12 -6.61 13.55
CA CYS A 27 -3.39 -7.29 13.29
C CYS A 27 -3.67 -7.40 11.78
N LEU A 28 -3.43 -6.33 11.02
CA LEU A 28 -3.62 -6.32 9.58
C LEU A 28 -2.59 -7.19 8.85
N PHE A 29 -1.32 -7.18 9.29
CA PHE A 29 -0.30 -8.09 8.76
C PHE A 29 -0.66 -9.55 9.03
N LEU A 30 -1.17 -9.87 10.22
CA LEU A 30 -1.69 -11.20 10.53
C LEU A 30 -2.87 -11.56 9.63
N LEU A 31 -3.82 -10.65 9.42
CA LEU A 31 -4.93 -10.88 8.50
C LEU A 31 -4.44 -11.13 7.07
N MET A 32 -3.49 -10.34 6.57
CA MET A 32 -2.86 -10.58 5.25
C MET A 32 -2.18 -11.94 5.19
N ALA A 33 -1.47 -12.36 6.24
CA ALA A 33 -0.87 -13.69 6.32
C ALA A 33 -1.93 -14.81 6.28
N THR A 34 -3.06 -14.63 6.98
CA THR A 34 -4.17 -15.60 6.92
C THR A 34 -4.81 -15.69 5.54
N VAL A 35 -4.89 -14.58 4.79
CA VAL A 35 -5.37 -14.57 3.41
C VAL A 35 -4.47 -15.42 2.51
N ILE A 36 -3.16 -15.23 2.62
CA ILE A 36 -2.18 -15.96 1.81
C ILE A 36 -2.18 -17.45 2.19
N GLY A 37 -2.31 -17.78 3.47
CA GLY A 37 -2.37 -19.16 3.97
C GLY A 37 -3.72 -19.85 3.74
N ALA A 38 -4.77 -19.14 3.34
CA ALA A 38 -6.09 -19.71 3.12
C ALA A 38 -6.12 -20.54 1.82
N SER A 39 -6.11 -21.86 1.97
CA SER A 39 -6.30 -22.82 0.87
C SER A 39 -7.74 -23.31 0.72
N SER A 40 -8.54 -23.20 1.78
CA SER A 40 -9.92 -23.70 1.84
C SER A 40 -10.96 -22.60 1.50
N PRO A 41 -12.04 -22.92 0.75
CA PRO A 41 -13.15 -22.00 0.50
C PRO A 41 -13.75 -21.39 1.76
N TRP A 42 -13.78 -22.16 2.85
CA TRP A 42 -14.25 -21.70 4.15
C TRP A 42 -13.34 -20.62 4.77
N GLY A 43 -12.03 -20.71 4.52
CA GLY A 43 -11.06 -19.69 4.94
C GLY A 43 -11.31 -18.36 4.24
N TYR A 44 -11.59 -18.39 2.95
CA TYR A 44 -11.99 -17.20 2.19
C TYR A 44 -13.28 -16.58 2.73
N ALA A 45 -14.30 -17.40 3.01
CA ALA A 45 -15.56 -16.92 3.57
C ALA A 45 -15.36 -16.22 4.93
N LEU A 46 -14.52 -16.78 5.81
CA LEU A 46 -14.21 -16.20 7.12
C LEU A 46 -13.49 -14.85 6.97
N VAL A 47 -12.44 -14.77 6.14
CA VAL A 47 -11.74 -13.50 5.89
C VAL A 47 -12.70 -12.46 5.34
N LEU A 48 -13.55 -12.84 4.38
CA LEU A 48 -14.50 -11.92 3.74
C LEU A 48 -15.53 -11.41 4.75
N ALA A 49 -15.98 -12.26 5.69
CA ALA A 49 -16.83 -11.85 6.80
C ALA A 49 -16.13 -10.87 7.75
N VAL A 50 -14.87 -11.12 8.13
CA VAL A 50 -14.07 -10.21 8.96
C VAL A 50 -13.87 -8.87 8.26
N LEU A 51 -13.56 -8.91 6.96
CA LEU A 51 -13.38 -7.70 6.15
C LEU A 51 -14.68 -6.89 6.05
N ALA A 52 -15.81 -7.56 5.82
CA ALA A 52 -17.12 -6.92 5.79
C ALA A 52 -17.45 -6.24 7.14
N LEU A 53 -17.16 -6.93 8.26
CA LEU A 53 -17.32 -6.38 9.61
C LEU A 53 -16.43 -5.15 9.81
N LEU A 54 -15.15 -5.22 9.43
CA LEU A 54 -14.21 -4.09 9.52
C LEU A 54 -14.67 -2.88 8.71
N VAL A 55 -15.19 -3.10 7.50
CA VAL A 55 -15.74 -2.04 6.64
C VAL A 55 -16.99 -1.42 7.28
N LEU A 56 -17.88 -2.25 7.83
CA LEU A 56 -19.11 -1.80 8.51
C LEU A 56 -18.78 -0.96 9.74
N VAL A 57 -17.86 -1.46 10.59
CA VAL A 57 -17.36 -0.77 11.78
C VAL A 57 -16.64 0.53 11.39
N SER A 58 -15.93 0.55 10.26
CA SER A 58 -15.22 1.72 9.78
C SER A 58 -16.13 2.82 9.25
N ARG A 59 -17.41 2.53 8.97
CA ARG A 59 -18.39 3.45 8.35
C ARG A 59 -17.85 4.13 7.08
N LEU A 60 -17.02 3.42 6.31
CA LEU A 60 -16.46 3.94 5.07
C LEU A 60 -17.44 3.69 3.90
N PRO A 61 -17.53 4.61 2.92
CA PRO A 61 -18.33 4.36 1.74
C PRO A 61 -17.75 3.17 0.97
N LEU A 62 -18.56 2.14 0.70
CA LEU A 62 -18.14 0.92 -0.01
C LEU A 62 -17.42 1.24 -1.34
N ARG A 63 -17.84 2.32 -2.01
CA ARG A 63 -17.22 2.82 -3.24
C ARG A 63 -15.75 3.20 -3.07
N ALA A 64 -15.35 3.73 -1.91
CA ALA A 64 -13.97 4.08 -1.64
C ALA A 64 -13.12 2.82 -1.36
N ALA A 65 -13.69 1.82 -0.68
CA ALA A 65 -13.01 0.55 -0.43
C ALA A 65 -12.67 -0.18 -1.73
N VAL A 66 -13.59 -0.18 -2.71
CA VAL A 66 -13.39 -0.83 -4.02
C VAL A 66 -12.78 0.06 -5.10
N ALA A 67 -12.51 1.34 -4.82
CA ALA A 67 -11.94 2.26 -5.78
C ALA A 67 -10.63 1.77 -6.44
N PRO A 68 -9.68 1.14 -5.73
CA PRO A 68 -8.44 0.70 -6.36
C PRO A 68 -8.65 -0.51 -7.29
N LEU A 69 -9.74 -1.29 -7.14
CA LEU A 69 -10.07 -2.36 -8.10
C LEU A 69 -10.30 -1.81 -9.51
N ARG A 70 -10.91 -0.63 -9.64
CA ARG A 70 -11.23 -0.05 -10.95
C ARG A 70 -9.97 0.33 -11.73
N GLY A 71 -8.96 0.88 -11.05
CA GLY A 71 -7.69 1.25 -11.67
C GLY A 71 -6.84 0.04 -12.04
N LEU A 72 -6.92 -1.04 -11.25
CA LEU A 72 -6.12 -2.25 -11.42
C LEU A 72 -6.84 -3.38 -12.16
N PHE A 73 -8.06 -3.15 -12.67
CA PHE A 73 -8.88 -4.20 -13.30
C PHE A 73 -8.16 -4.91 -14.45
N TRP A 74 -7.51 -4.16 -15.35
CA TRP A 74 -6.73 -4.72 -16.46
C TRP A 74 -5.58 -5.59 -15.98
N PHE A 75 -4.88 -5.16 -14.93
CA PHE A 75 -3.80 -5.94 -14.34
C PHE A 75 -4.33 -7.23 -13.70
N LEU A 76 -5.44 -7.18 -12.95
CA LEU A 76 -6.08 -8.36 -12.36
C LEU A 76 -6.55 -9.35 -13.44
N LEU A 77 -7.11 -8.83 -14.54
CA LEU A 77 -7.51 -9.65 -15.68
C LEU A 77 -6.32 -10.35 -16.33
N VAL A 78 -5.21 -9.65 -16.51
CA VAL A 78 -3.97 -10.24 -17.04
C VAL A 78 -3.43 -11.33 -16.10
N VAL A 79 -3.42 -11.09 -14.78
CA VAL A 79 -2.99 -12.10 -13.80
C VAL A 79 -3.90 -13.33 -13.83
N PHE A 80 -5.22 -13.13 -13.94
CA PHE A 80 -6.17 -14.23 -14.09
C PHE A 80 -5.90 -15.06 -15.34
N LEU A 81 -5.77 -14.40 -16.50
CA LEU A 81 -5.52 -15.05 -17.78
C LEU A 81 -4.18 -15.77 -17.79
N MET A 82 -3.12 -15.15 -17.24
CA MET A 82 -1.81 -15.78 -17.09
C MET A 82 -1.90 -17.07 -16.28
N ASN A 83 -2.56 -17.05 -15.12
CA ASN A 83 -2.72 -18.25 -14.30
C ASN A 83 -3.62 -19.29 -15.00
N ALA A 84 -4.72 -18.88 -15.63
CA ALA A 84 -5.62 -19.80 -16.31
C ALA A 84 -4.97 -20.50 -17.52
N LEU A 85 -4.09 -19.81 -18.24
CA LEU A 85 -3.50 -20.27 -19.49
C LEU A 85 -2.13 -20.96 -19.34
N PHE A 86 -1.34 -20.57 -18.34
CA PHE A 86 0.04 -21.06 -18.14
C PHE A 86 0.19 -21.99 -16.94
N PHE A 87 -0.76 -22.01 -16.00
CA PHE A 87 -0.71 -22.91 -14.84
C PHE A 87 -1.33 -24.28 -15.21
N GLY A 88 -0.48 -25.21 -15.62
CA GLY A 88 -0.87 -26.54 -16.08
C GLY A 88 -0.89 -27.56 -14.93
N GLY A 89 -2.07 -28.07 -14.61
CA GLY A 89 -2.25 -29.34 -13.88
C GLY A 89 -2.44 -30.52 -14.86
N GLU A 90 -2.49 -31.74 -14.33
CA GLU A 90 -2.57 -33.00 -15.09
C GLU A 90 -3.84 -33.12 -15.97
N GLU A 91 -4.93 -32.43 -15.63
CA GLU A 91 -6.17 -32.39 -16.42
C GLU A 91 -6.24 -31.15 -17.32
N VAL A 92 -5.90 -31.34 -18.60
CA VAL A 92 -5.96 -30.30 -19.64
C VAL A 92 -7.28 -30.43 -20.42
N LEU A 93 -8.15 -29.41 -20.39
CA LEU A 93 -9.42 -29.41 -21.12
C LEU A 93 -9.27 -29.00 -22.59
N ALA A 94 -8.28 -28.14 -22.87
CA ALA A 94 -7.92 -27.75 -24.24
C ALA A 94 -6.44 -27.38 -24.29
N SER A 95 -5.71 -28.03 -25.19
CA SER A 95 -4.33 -27.68 -25.52
C SER A 95 -4.29 -27.08 -26.92
N TRP A 96 -3.89 -25.81 -27.02
CA TRP A 96 -3.57 -25.19 -28.30
C TRP A 96 -2.18 -24.56 -28.24
N TRP A 97 -1.21 -25.26 -28.84
CA TRP A 97 0.19 -24.87 -29.05
C TRP A 97 1.01 -24.55 -27.78
N ILE A 98 0.71 -23.45 -27.07
CA ILE A 98 1.33 -23.02 -25.79
C ILE A 98 0.27 -22.81 -24.70
N PHE A 99 -0.99 -22.64 -25.06
CA PHE A 99 -2.09 -22.43 -24.12
C PHE A 99 -2.65 -23.78 -23.67
N ARG A 100 -2.45 -24.11 -22.39
CA ARG A 100 -3.04 -25.31 -21.77
C ARG A 100 -4.07 -24.84 -20.75
N LEU A 101 -5.33 -24.78 -21.18
CA LEU A 101 -6.41 -24.43 -20.27
C LEU A 101 -6.70 -25.65 -19.38
N SER A 102 -6.35 -25.54 -18.11
CA SER A 102 -6.60 -26.57 -17.09
C SER A 102 -7.62 -26.09 -16.06
N GLN A 103 -8.46 -26.98 -15.52
CA GLN A 103 -9.35 -26.64 -14.40
C GLN A 103 -8.54 -26.12 -13.21
N GLU A 104 -7.36 -26.69 -12.98
CA GLU A 104 -6.49 -26.28 -11.88
C GLU A 104 -5.93 -24.87 -12.10
N GLY A 105 -5.62 -24.50 -13.35
CA GLY A 105 -5.19 -23.15 -13.71
C GLY A 105 -6.26 -22.09 -13.50
N ILE A 106 -7.52 -22.41 -13.80
CA ILE A 106 -8.66 -21.51 -13.50
C ILE A 106 -8.86 -21.37 -11.99
N ARG A 107 -8.81 -22.47 -11.24
CA ARG A 107 -8.93 -22.46 -9.78
C ARG A 107 -7.81 -21.66 -9.13
N GLN A 108 -6.58 -21.83 -9.60
CA GLN A 108 -5.41 -21.07 -9.15
C GLN A 108 -5.53 -19.59 -9.52
N GLY A 109 -5.94 -19.27 -10.74
CA GLY A 109 -6.17 -17.91 -11.19
C GLY A 109 -7.22 -17.19 -10.34
N PHE A 110 -8.34 -17.87 -10.04
CA PHE A 110 -9.35 -17.34 -9.14
C PHE A 110 -8.78 -17.09 -7.73
N ARG A 111 -8.01 -18.04 -7.19
CA ARG A 111 -7.36 -17.93 -5.87
C ARG A 111 -6.41 -16.75 -5.77
N VAL A 112 -5.53 -16.57 -6.77
CA VAL A 112 -4.55 -15.49 -6.80
C VAL A 112 -5.25 -14.14 -6.91
N VAL A 113 -6.26 -14.02 -7.79
CA VAL A 113 -7.02 -12.79 -7.95
C VAL A 113 -7.81 -12.46 -6.69
N SER A 114 -8.47 -13.44 -6.06
CA SER A 114 -9.19 -13.20 -4.81
C SER A 114 -8.24 -12.75 -3.69
N ASN A 115 -7.05 -13.35 -3.59
CA ASN A 115 -6.04 -12.94 -2.61
C ASN A 115 -5.55 -11.51 -2.83
N LEU A 116 -5.19 -11.17 -4.07
CA LEU A 116 -4.79 -9.83 -4.43
C LEU A 116 -5.89 -8.81 -4.11
N LEU A 117 -7.14 -9.13 -4.43
CA LEU A 117 -8.30 -8.29 -4.14
C LEU A 117 -8.46 -8.04 -2.64
N LEU A 118 -8.43 -9.09 -1.82
CA LEU A 118 -8.59 -8.99 -0.37
C LEU A 118 -7.45 -8.19 0.26
N ILE A 119 -6.20 -8.44 -0.13
CA ILE A 119 -5.03 -7.70 0.36
C ILE A 119 -5.12 -6.23 -0.03
N LEU A 120 -5.52 -5.93 -1.27
CA LEU A 120 -5.65 -4.57 -1.77
C LEU A 120 -6.77 -3.80 -1.05
N ILE A 121 -7.91 -4.44 -0.77
CA ILE A 121 -8.98 -3.82 0.02
C ILE A 121 -8.54 -3.61 1.47
N LEU A 122 -7.86 -4.58 2.11
CA LEU A 122 -7.33 -4.44 3.47
C LEU A 122 -6.31 -3.30 3.56
N GLY A 123 -5.35 -3.23 2.62
CA GLY A 123 -4.36 -2.17 2.55
C GLY A 123 -4.99 -0.80 2.34
N ASN A 124 -5.99 -0.70 1.47
CA ASN A 124 -6.72 0.53 1.23
C ASN A 124 -7.53 0.97 2.47
N LEU A 125 -8.14 0.03 3.20
CA LEU A 125 -8.81 0.30 4.47
C LEU A 125 -7.82 0.89 5.50
N LEU A 126 -6.61 0.33 5.60
CA LEU A 126 -5.57 0.87 6.47
C LEU A 126 -5.18 2.30 6.06
N ALA A 127 -4.90 2.51 4.77
CA ALA A 127 -4.51 3.80 4.22
C ALA A 127 -5.58 4.88 4.45
N MET A 128 -6.85 4.52 4.36
CA MET A 128 -7.96 5.44 4.62
C MET A 128 -8.17 5.72 6.11
N THR A 129 -7.90 4.75 6.99
CA THR A 129 -8.22 4.84 8.43
C THR A 129 -7.06 5.27 9.31
N THR A 130 -5.83 5.39 8.79
CA THR A 130 -4.62 5.62 9.58
C THR A 130 -3.77 6.71 8.95
N LEU A 131 -3.33 7.68 9.76
CA LEU A 131 -2.48 8.77 9.30
C LEU A 131 -1.05 8.27 9.01
N PRO A 132 -0.36 8.80 7.98
CA PRO A 132 1.02 8.40 7.67
C PRO A 132 1.97 8.55 8.87
N THR A 133 1.80 9.63 9.67
CA THR A 133 2.58 9.88 10.89
C THR A 133 2.32 8.84 11.99
N GLN A 134 1.10 8.30 12.07
CA GLN A 134 0.77 7.23 13.02
C GLN A 134 1.34 5.89 12.56
N VAL A 135 1.37 5.62 11.26
CA VAL A 135 1.98 4.41 10.69
C VAL A 135 3.48 4.39 11.02
N THR A 136 4.19 5.49 10.78
CA THR A 136 5.63 5.56 11.06
C THR A 136 5.95 5.46 12.56
N ALA A 137 5.17 6.12 13.42
CA ALA A 137 5.31 5.98 14.87
C ALA A 137 5.00 4.56 15.37
N ALA A 138 4.03 3.88 14.73
CA ALA A 138 3.73 2.49 15.03
C ALA A 138 4.86 1.55 14.59
N LEU A 139 5.44 1.76 13.42
CA LEU A 139 6.62 1.02 12.95
C LEU A 139 7.80 1.16 13.92
N ALA A 140 8.08 2.38 14.42
CA ALA A 140 9.12 2.59 15.43
C ALA A 140 8.87 1.76 16.71
N SER A 141 7.60 1.67 17.15
CA SER A 141 7.24 0.85 18.31
C SER A 141 7.35 -0.66 18.03
N LEU A 142 7.08 -1.10 16.79
CA LEU A 142 7.14 -2.52 16.39
C LEU A 142 8.58 -3.04 16.27
N ILE A 143 9.58 -2.16 16.21
CA ILE A 143 11.00 -2.55 16.18
C ILE A 143 11.52 -2.93 17.58
N LYS A 144 10.91 -2.44 18.67
CA LYS A 144 11.32 -2.73 20.07
C LYS A 144 11.53 -4.21 20.41
N PRO A 145 10.68 -5.18 19.99
CA PRO A 145 10.93 -6.60 20.27
C PRO A 145 12.20 -7.16 19.62
N LEU A 146 12.78 -6.51 18.61
CA LEU A 146 14.06 -6.97 18.02
C LEU A 146 15.25 -6.77 18.97
N LYS A 147 15.06 -6.12 20.13
CA LYS A 147 16.08 -6.02 21.19
C LYS A 147 16.59 -7.39 21.63
N PHE A 148 15.73 -8.42 21.58
CA PHE A 148 16.11 -9.80 21.93
C PHE A 148 17.16 -10.41 20.98
N ILE A 149 17.32 -9.88 19.76
CA ILE A 149 18.27 -10.36 18.75
C ILE A 149 19.55 -9.49 18.73
N GLY A 150 19.72 -8.59 19.71
CA GLY A 150 20.90 -7.73 19.83
C GLY A 150 20.85 -6.43 19.01
N VAL A 151 19.68 -6.09 18.45
CA VAL A 151 19.48 -4.82 17.73
C VAL A 151 19.34 -3.65 18.73
N PRO A 152 20.05 -2.51 18.56
CA PRO A 152 19.91 -1.33 19.41
C PRO A 152 18.61 -0.57 19.13
N THR A 153 17.49 -1.14 19.57
CA THR A 153 16.14 -0.62 19.27
C THR A 153 15.86 0.77 19.85
N GLU A 154 16.54 1.15 20.92
CA GLU A 154 16.41 2.47 21.58
C GLU A 154 16.99 3.58 20.69
N ASP A 155 18.21 3.38 20.16
CA ASP A 155 18.86 4.30 19.24
C ASP A 155 18.08 4.42 17.92
N VAL A 156 17.60 3.29 17.39
CA VAL A 156 16.76 3.27 16.18
C VAL A 156 15.46 4.04 16.39
N ALA A 157 14.80 3.85 17.53
CA ALA A 157 13.57 4.59 17.86
C ALA A 157 13.84 6.09 18.01
N MET A 158 14.98 6.49 18.58
CA MET A 158 15.40 7.89 18.67
C MET A 158 15.60 8.49 17.28
N ILE A 159 16.36 7.82 16.39
CA ILE A 159 16.62 8.28 15.02
C ILE A 159 15.31 8.43 14.25
N ILE A 160 14.40 7.45 14.32
CA ILE A 160 13.10 7.54 13.64
C ILE A 160 12.27 8.70 14.20
N SER A 161 12.22 8.89 15.52
CA SER A 161 11.45 9.98 16.14
C SER A 161 11.95 11.36 15.70
N ILE A 162 13.27 11.53 15.68
CA ILE A 162 13.92 12.75 15.19
C ILE A 162 13.64 12.96 13.70
N ALA A 163 13.80 11.91 12.87
CA ALA A 163 13.51 11.99 11.45
C ALA A 163 12.06 12.39 11.17
N LEU A 164 11.09 11.82 11.90
CA LEU A 164 9.67 12.17 11.74
C LEU A 164 9.37 13.62 12.10
N GLN A 165 10.04 14.17 13.11
CA GLN A 165 9.92 15.58 13.47
C GLN A 165 10.52 16.50 12.40
N PHE A 166 11.61 16.08 11.74
CA PHE A 166 12.26 16.88 10.71
C PHE A 166 11.60 16.76 9.33
N ILE A 167 10.86 15.68 9.01
CA ILE A 167 10.17 15.55 7.71
C ILE A 167 9.31 16.79 7.37
N PRO A 168 8.43 17.29 8.26
CA PRO A 168 7.67 18.53 8.01
C PRO A 168 8.57 19.74 7.75
N THR A 169 9.60 19.95 8.58
CA THR A 169 10.55 21.07 8.44
C THR A 169 11.30 21.02 7.11
N PHE A 170 11.81 19.84 6.73
CA PHE A 170 12.49 19.65 5.44
C PHE A 170 11.57 19.92 4.26
N LEU A 171 10.29 19.58 4.35
CA LEU A 171 9.31 19.90 3.30
C LEU A 171 9.09 21.41 3.17
N GLU A 172 9.01 22.12 4.29
CA GLU A 172 8.87 23.59 4.31
C GLU A 172 10.12 24.28 3.73
N GLU A 173 11.32 23.89 4.16
CA GLU A 173 12.58 24.41 3.64
C GLU A 173 12.75 24.11 2.14
N THR A 174 12.41 22.89 1.71
CA THR A 174 12.45 22.50 0.29
C THR A 174 11.52 23.39 -0.54
N GLU A 175 10.30 23.69 -0.05
CA GLU A 175 9.39 24.60 -0.74
C GLU A 175 9.92 26.05 -0.76
N LEU A 176 10.53 26.53 0.32
CA LEU A 176 11.17 27.86 0.34
C LEU A 176 12.32 27.97 -0.68
N ILE A 177 13.23 26.98 -0.69
CA ILE A 177 14.34 26.90 -1.64
C ILE A 177 13.79 26.82 -3.07
N ARG A 178 12.75 26.02 -3.28
CA ARG A 178 12.08 25.91 -4.58
C ARG A 178 11.55 27.24 -5.06
N MET A 179 10.83 27.98 -4.24
CA MET A 179 10.31 29.29 -4.61
C MET A 179 11.45 30.29 -4.90
N ALA A 180 12.53 30.27 -4.10
CA ALA A 180 13.70 31.12 -4.35
C ALA A 180 14.39 30.80 -5.69
N GLN A 181 14.51 29.52 -6.05
CA GLN A 181 15.07 29.10 -7.33
C GLN A 181 14.16 29.48 -8.51
N ILE A 182 12.83 29.39 -8.36
CA ILE A 182 11.87 29.88 -9.37
C ILE A 182 12.07 31.38 -9.62
N VAL A 183 12.22 32.19 -8.57
CA VAL A 183 12.49 33.64 -8.69
C VAL A 183 13.85 33.90 -9.36
N ARG A 184 14.85 33.06 -9.11
CA ARG A 184 16.18 33.11 -9.78
C ARG A 184 16.17 32.58 -11.22
N GLY A 185 15.00 32.22 -11.76
CA GLY A 185 14.83 31.82 -13.16
C GLY A 185 14.93 30.32 -13.42
N ALA A 186 15.00 29.48 -12.37
CA ALA A 186 14.98 28.03 -12.54
C ALA A 186 13.60 27.56 -13.02
N ARG A 187 13.56 26.76 -14.11
CA ARG A 187 12.33 26.18 -14.66
C ARG A 187 12.27 24.69 -14.34
N PHE A 188 11.46 24.34 -13.35
CA PHE A 188 11.24 22.95 -12.92
C PHE A 188 10.29 22.15 -13.83
N GLU A 189 9.64 22.83 -14.78
CA GLU A 189 8.72 22.24 -15.75
C GLU A 189 9.34 22.33 -17.15
N SER A 190 10.07 21.29 -17.56
CA SER A 190 10.60 21.14 -18.91
C SER A 190 10.14 19.83 -19.55
N LYS A 191 9.98 19.82 -20.88
CA LYS A 191 9.54 18.64 -21.64
C LYS A 191 10.65 17.61 -21.83
N LYS A 192 11.92 18.02 -21.75
CA LYS A 192 13.08 17.14 -21.93
C LYS A 192 13.53 16.60 -20.57
N LEU A 193 13.62 15.27 -20.45
CA LEU A 193 13.96 14.58 -19.20
C LEU A 193 15.33 15.02 -18.63
N LEU A 194 16.33 15.22 -19.49
CA LEU A 194 17.67 15.66 -19.08
C LEU A 194 17.68 17.09 -18.50
N GLU A 195 17.02 18.02 -19.17
CA GLU A 195 16.90 19.41 -18.69
C GLU A 195 16.09 19.46 -17.39
N ARG A 196 15.07 18.60 -17.27
CA ARG A 196 14.27 18.47 -16.04
C ARG A 196 15.12 17.94 -14.88
N ALA A 197 15.93 16.92 -15.12
CA ALA A 197 16.83 16.37 -14.09
C ALA A 197 17.86 17.41 -13.63
N ALA A 198 18.51 18.12 -14.55
CA ALA A 198 19.46 19.18 -14.23
C ALA A 198 18.82 20.31 -13.41
N SER A 199 17.54 20.61 -13.65
CA SER A 199 16.81 21.63 -12.90
C SER A 199 16.61 21.30 -11.42
N PHE A 200 16.72 20.02 -11.00
CA PHE A 200 16.61 19.63 -9.59
C PHE A 200 17.91 19.82 -8.79
N ILE A 201 19.07 19.94 -9.44
CA ILE A 201 20.37 20.10 -8.76
C ILE A 201 20.38 21.32 -7.81
N PRO A 202 19.87 22.50 -8.21
CA PRO A 202 19.80 23.68 -7.34
C PRO A 202 18.83 23.55 -6.14
N LEU A 203 17.97 22.52 -6.11
CA LEU A 203 17.16 22.18 -4.93
C LEU A 203 17.89 21.23 -4.00
N VAL A 204 18.58 20.24 -4.55
CA VAL A 204 19.27 19.20 -3.78
C VAL A 204 20.42 19.81 -2.98
N VAL A 205 21.31 20.58 -3.63
CA VAL A 205 22.52 21.10 -2.97
C VAL A 205 22.20 21.94 -1.72
N PRO A 206 21.25 22.90 -1.74
CA PRO A 206 20.97 23.72 -0.56
C PRO A 206 20.16 23.01 0.55
N VAL A 207 19.50 21.88 0.27
CA VAL A 207 18.78 21.10 1.31
C VAL A 207 19.76 20.28 2.15
N PHE A 208 20.96 19.98 1.65
CA PHE A 208 21.97 19.17 2.32
C PHE A 208 23.10 19.97 3.00
N ILE A 209 23.15 21.29 2.80
CA ILE A 209 24.13 22.21 3.40
C ILE A 209 23.44 23.01 4.50
#